data_AF-A0AAV9G8R4-F1
#
_entry.id   AF-A0AAV9G8R4-F1
#
_cell.length_a   1.000
_cell.length_b   1.000
_cell.length_c   1.000
_cell.angle_alpha   90.00
_cell.angle_beta   90.00
_cell.angle_gamma   90.00
#
_symmetry.space_group_name_H-M   'P 1'
#
loop_
_entity.id
_entity.type
_entity.pdbx_description
1 polymer ?
#
loop_
_entity_poly.entity_id
_entity_poly.type
_entity_poly.pdbx_seq_one_letter_code
_entity_poly.pdbx_strand_id
1 'polypeptide(L)'
;MSPCEVLPAQQPVASFSCGLQQLLHEFSVTPNGFLPDNLPLQRLPNSYYGPWETLIQDLPALIENGTLREKVDQLPVLSTSFLHTEPEQRRAYVVLCFLANGYIWGGKTAAQILPPPLTLPLLTISSLLGLPPIATYASFNLWNFSVAHPSSASSSSSFRNLDAVFSQHTFTGTVDESWFYSVSIAIEASGATIIPAMLVALDAASHNDFPRATAALEGFVSSVKHLETFLDRMDEKCDPEVFYHKIRPFLAGSKNMENAGLPKGVFYDEGEGKGEWRQLRGGSNGQSSLIQFFDVVLGVEHASNGGDGKGGVSFHEEIRGYMPRAHREFLEHVAGVFPGGMKGVLEGAAKARGEFKLAVGKEEAECVAAFQRATEQLAAFRGRHLRMVTRYIIIPARQAASRAQMEESGVVNLATAPSAMRVTGEGEVAKVELTGTGGTALLPFLKESRDETIRAGEITCK
;
A
#
# COMPACT_ATOMS: atom_id res chain seq x y z
N MET A 1 21.65 -20.99 -60.22
CA MET A 1 21.72 -19.95 -59.17
C MET A 1 20.67 -18.90 -59.52
N SER A 2 19.59 -18.62 -58.80
CA SER A 2 18.93 -19.22 -57.65
C SER A 2 17.44 -18.87 -57.77
N PRO A 3 16.50 -19.73 -57.35
CA PRO A 3 15.10 -19.37 -57.22
C PRO A 3 14.84 -18.58 -55.94
N CYS A 4 13.80 -17.75 -56.00
CA CYS A 4 13.16 -17.09 -54.87
C CYS A 4 12.86 -18.08 -53.73
N GLU A 5 13.23 -17.73 -52.50
CA GLU A 5 12.51 -18.15 -51.31
C GLU A 5 11.93 -16.92 -50.64
N VAL A 6 10.60 -16.83 -50.73
CA VAL A 6 9.77 -15.90 -50.00
C VAL A 6 9.80 -16.34 -48.54
N LEU A 7 10.32 -15.49 -47.65
CA LEU A 7 10.18 -15.67 -46.21
C LEU A 7 8.67 -15.70 -45.88
N PRO A 8 8.19 -16.68 -45.09
CA PRO A 8 6.80 -16.67 -44.66
C PRO A 8 6.58 -15.46 -43.76
N ALA A 9 5.58 -14.65 -44.13
CA ALA A 9 5.05 -13.61 -43.29
C ALA A 9 4.62 -14.21 -41.94
N GLN A 10 5.35 -13.89 -40.88
CA GLN A 10 4.90 -14.10 -39.52
C GLN A 10 3.70 -13.18 -39.30
N GLN A 11 2.51 -13.76 -39.23
CA GLN A 11 1.29 -13.09 -38.76
C GLN A 11 1.36 -12.80 -37.26
N PRO A 12 0.59 -11.81 -36.76
CA PRO A 12 1.14 -10.82 -35.83
C PRO A 12 0.94 -11.16 -34.35
N VAL A 13 1.97 -10.87 -33.56
CA VAL A 13 2.04 -10.83 -32.08
C VAL A 13 1.20 -9.67 -31.48
N ALA A 14 0.14 -9.23 -32.17
CA ALA A 14 -0.58 -7.99 -31.86
C ALA A 14 -1.80 -8.16 -30.93
N SER A 15 -2.31 -9.39 -30.75
CA SER A 15 -3.56 -9.61 -30.00
C SER A 15 -3.41 -9.33 -28.50
N PHE A 16 -2.32 -9.79 -27.88
CA PHE A 16 -2.08 -9.56 -26.45
C PHE A 16 -1.69 -8.10 -26.16
N SER A 17 -0.96 -7.42 -27.05
CA SER A 17 -0.56 -6.02 -26.81
C SER A 17 -1.74 -5.03 -26.88
N CYS A 18 -2.72 -5.28 -27.76
CA CYS A 18 -3.93 -4.46 -27.85
C CYS A 18 -4.90 -4.79 -26.71
N GLY A 19 -5.10 -6.08 -26.39
CA GLY A 19 -5.93 -6.53 -25.28
C GLY A 19 -5.39 -6.10 -23.90
N LEU A 20 -4.06 -6.09 -23.73
CA LEU A 20 -3.42 -5.70 -22.47
C LEU A 20 -3.68 -4.23 -22.11
N GLN A 21 -3.60 -3.30 -23.07
CA GLN A 21 -3.91 -1.90 -22.80
C GLN A 21 -5.37 -1.70 -22.39
N GLN A 22 -6.29 -2.41 -23.04
CA GLN A 22 -7.70 -2.39 -22.69
C GLN A 22 -7.95 -2.96 -21.29
N LEU A 23 -7.30 -4.09 -20.96
CA LEU A 23 -7.37 -4.73 -19.64
C LEU A 23 -6.87 -3.78 -18.53
N LEU A 24 -5.71 -3.17 -18.72
CA LEU A 24 -5.15 -2.24 -17.73
C LEU A 24 -6.08 -1.04 -17.52
N HIS A 25 -6.63 -0.48 -18.60
CA HIS A 25 -7.58 0.62 -18.52
C HIS A 25 -8.89 0.24 -17.80
N GLU A 26 -9.43 -0.96 -18.06
CA GLU A 26 -10.64 -1.48 -17.39
C GLU A 26 -10.50 -1.48 -15.86
N PHE A 27 -9.31 -1.79 -15.36
CA PHE A 27 -9.01 -1.83 -13.93
C PHE A 27 -8.33 -0.58 -13.38
N SER A 28 -8.36 0.54 -14.10
CA SER A 28 -7.74 1.81 -13.68
C SER A 28 -6.25 1.69 -13.34
N VAL A 29 -5.53 0.84 -14.10
CA VAL A 29 -4.07 0.78 -14.12
C VAL A 29 -3.57 1.63 -15.27
N THR A 30 -2.81 2.66 -14.92
CA THR A 30 -2.38 3.73 -15.83
C THR A 30 -0.94 3.52 -16.29
N PRO A 31 -0.39 4.35 -17.20
CA PRO A 31 1.05 4.40 -17.45
C PRO A 31 1.90 4.75 -16.20
N ASN A 32 1.26 5.24 -15.13
CA ASN A 32 1.86 5.48 -13.81
C ASN A 32 1.57 4.34 -12.82
N GLY A 33 1.08 3.19 -13.28
CA GLY A 33 0.76 2.04 -12.45
C GLY A 33 -0.58 2.22 -11.74
N PHE A 34 -0.59 2.09 -10.42
CA PHE A 34 -1.80 2.31 -9.61
C PHE A 34 -2.03 3.79 -9.25
N LEU A 35 -1.15 4.69 -9.68
CA LEU A 35 -1.37 6.13 -9.61
C LEU A 35 -2.34 6.59 -10.73
N PRO A 36 -3.02 7.74 -10.58
CA PRO A 36 -3.84 8.30 -11.65
C PRO A 36 -3.01 8.73 -12.88
N ASP A 37 -3.67 8.87 -14.04
CA ASP A 37 -3.03 9.37 -15.26
C ASP A 37 -2.52 10.81 -15.12
N ASN A 38 -3.32 11.63 -14.42
CA ASN A 38 -3.07 13.05 -14.20
C ASN A 38 -2.79 13.32 -12.73
N LEU A 39 -2.23 14.51 -12.44
CA LEU A 39 -2.05 14.94 -11.05
C LEU A 39 -3.39 14.93 -10.29
N PRO A 40 -3.41 14.46 -9.03
CA PRO A 40 -4.58 14.60 -8.18
C PRO A 40 -5.01 16.06 -8.05
N LEU A 41 -6.33 16.29 -7.96
CA LEU A 41 -6.87 17.63 -7.79
C LEU A 41 -6.29 18.29 -6.53
N GLN A 42 -5.71 19.49 -6.70
CA GLN A 42 -5.18 20.28 -5.58
C GLN A 42 -6.29 20.86 -4.71
N ARG A 43 -7.50 21.03 -5.28
CA ARG A 43 -8.68 21.57 -4.61
C ARG A 43 -9.95 21.09 -5.33
N LEU A 44 -11.03 20.85 -4.60
CA LEU A 44 -12.35 20.67 -5.18
C LEU A 44 -12.78 21.94 -5.94
N PRO A 45 -13.25 21.82 -7.20
CA PRO A 45 -13.58 22.97 -8.03
C PRO A 45 -14.88 23.66 -7.61
N ASN A 46 -15.82 22.91 -7.02
CA ASN A 46 -17.08 23.47 -6.56
C ASN A 46 -16.90 24.17 -5.20
N SER A 47 -17.19 25.48 -5.15
CA SER A 47 -17.05 26.31 -3.95
C SER A 47 -17.94 25.88 -2.78
N TYR A 48 -18.96 25.05 -3.02
CA TYR A 48 -19.77 24.42 -1.97
C TYR A 48 -18.91 23.68 -0.93
N TYR A 49 -17.79 23.08 -1.36
CA TYR A 49 -16.85 22.35 -0.50
C TYR A 49 -15.77 23.24 0.13
N GLY A 50 -15.91 24.57 0.03
CA GLY A 50 -15.02 25.54 0.64
C GLY A 50 -14.68 25.26 2.11
N PRO A 51 -15.65 24.92 2.99
CA PRO A 51 -15.37 24.61 4.39
C PRO A 51 -14.38 23.46 4.60
N TRP A 52 -14.49 22.37 3.82
CA TRP A 52 -13.54 21.26 3.89
C TRP A 52 -12.15 21.66 3.40
N GLU A 53 -12.08 22.36 2.27
CA GLU A 53 -10.81 22.79 1.65
C GLU A 53 -10.05 23.80 2.51
N THR A 54 -10.74 24.73 3.17
CA THR A 54 -10.11 25.65 4.13
C THR A 54 -9.56 24.88 5.33
N LEU A 55 -10.32 23.94 5.89
CA LEU A 55 -9.90 23.26 7.10
C LEU A 55 -8.70 22.33 6.89
N ILE A 56 -8.63 21.64 5.75
CA ILE A 56 -7.48 20.78 5.46
C ILE A 56 -6.21 21.57 5.15
N GLN A 57 -6.33 22.75 4.53
CA GLN A 57 -5.18 23.62 4.26
C GLN A 57 -4.49 24.06 5.55
N ASP A 58 -5.27 24.29 6.61
CA ASP A 58 -4.77 24.69 7.93
C ASP A 58 -4.53 23.51 8.89
N LEU A 59 -4.71 22.26 8.42
CA LEU A 59 -4.72 21.07 9.27
C LEU A 59 -3.51 20.94 10.20
N PRO A 60 -2.24 21.11 9.74
CA PRO A 60 -1.09 21.04 10.63
C PRO A 60 -1.15 22.05 11.78
N ALA A 61 -1.49 23.29 11.47
CA ALA A 61 -1.58 24.35 12.48
C ALA A 61 -2.76 24.11 13.46
N LEU A 62 -3.87 23.55 12.98
CA LEU A 62 -5.02 23.23 13.82
C LEU A 62 -4.74 22.06 14.78
N ILE A 63 -3.96 21.08 14.34
CA ILE A 63 -3.50 19.97 15.18
C ILE A 63 -2.50 20.49 16.22
N GLU A 64 -1.49 21.24 15.80
CA GLU A 64 -0.46 21.80 16.69
C GLU A 64 -1.07 22.68 17.79
N ASN A 65 -2.06 23.51 17.43
CA ASN A 65 -2.75 24.39 18.38
C ASN A 65 -3.87 23.69 19.17
N GLY A 66 -4.18 22.42 18.87
CA GLY A 66 -5.25 21.67 19.54
C GLY A 66 -6.67 22.20 19.28
N THR A 67 -6.88 22.94 18.19
CA THR A 67 -8.16 23.60 17.85
C THR A 67 -8.96 22.88 16.75
N LEU A 68 -8.40 21.82 16.14
CA LEU A 68 -9.05 21.08 15.05
C LEU A 68 -10.47 20.60 15.41
N ARG A 69 -10.65 19.99 16.60
CA ARG A 69 -11.95 19.41 16.98
C ARG A 69 -13.05 20.46 17.05
N GLU A 70 -12.76 21.59 17.70
CA GLU A 70 -13.69 22.72 17.80
C GLU A 70 -14.12 23.21 16.41
N LYS A 71 -13.18 23.30 15.45
CA LYS A 71 -13.48 23.73 14.09
C LYS A 71 -14.30 22.70 13.30
N VAL A 72 -13.99 21.42 13.47
CA VAL A 72 -14.77 20.33 12.85
C VAL A 72 -16.19 20.29 13.39
N ASP A 73 -16.39 20.44 14.70
CA ASP A 73 -17.70 20.38 15.33
C ASP A 73 -18.62 21.54 14.88
N GLN A 74 -18.03 22.65 14.41
CA GLN A 74 -18.74 23.80 13.83
C GLN A 74 -19.01 23.66 12.32
N LEU A 75 -18.48 22.62 11.66
CA LEU A 75 -18.72 22.43 10.23
C LEU A 75 -20.19 22.10 9.96
N PRO A 76 -20.78 22.63 8.87
CA PRO A 76 -22.04 22.11 8.38
C PRO A 76 -21.84 20.68 7.83
N VAL A 77 -22.88 19.85 7.95
CA VAL A 77 -22.93 18.59 7.21
C VAL A 77 -23.12 18.90 5.72
N LEU A 78 -22.08 18.69 4.91
CA LEU A 78 -22.10 18.94 3.47
C LEU A 78 -22.51 17.67 2.70
N SER A 79 -23.36 17.85 1.68
CA SER A 79 -23.77 16.78 0.78
C SER A 79 -22.68 16.45 -0.25
N THR A 80 -22.54 15.18 -0.61
CA THR A 80 -21.60 14.70 -1.64
C THR A 80 -22.16 14.81 -3.06
N SER A 81 -23.39 15.31 -3.22
CA SER A 81 -24.13 15.33 -4.50
C SER A 81 -23.50 16.20 -5.60
N PHE A 82 -22.58 17.09 -5.25
CA PHE A 82 -21.87 17.96 -6.20
C PHE A 82 -20.48 17.43 -6.60
N LEU A 83 -20.14 16.19 -6.21
CA LEU A 83 -18.94 15.48 -6.64
C LEU A 83 -19.28 14.58 -7.83
N HIS A 84 -19.10 15.10 -9.04
CA HIS A 84 -19.57 14.48 -10.26
C HIS A 84 -18.53 13.58 -10.92
N THR A 85 -17.25 13.84 -10.68
CA THR A 85 -16.15 13.11 -11.33
C THR A 85 -15.35 12.28 -10.33
N GLU A 86 -14.70 11.23 -10.82
CA GLU A 86 -13.84 10.38 -9.98
C GLU A 86 -12.68 11.17 -9.32
N PRO A 87 -11.99 12.12 -9.99
CA PRO A 87 -11.00 12.97 -9.33
C PRO A 87 -11.58 13.80 -8.18
N GLU A 88 -12.81 14.33 -8.31
CA GLU A 88 -13.49 15.06 -7.24
C GLU A 88 -13.81 14.13 -6.06
N GLN A 89 -14.30 12.92 -6.32
CA GLN A 89 -14.60 11.93 -5.28
C GLN A 89 -13.34 11.48 -4.55
N ARG A 90 -12.25 11.18 -5.28
CA ARG A 90 -10.93 10.85 -4.70
C ARG A 90 -10.39 11.99 -3.85
N ARG A 91 -10.49 13.24 -4.33
CA ARG A 91 -10.09 14.43 -3.56
C ARG A 91 -10.91 14.57 -2.28
N ALA A 92 -12.24 14.47 -2.36
CA ALA A 92 -13.09 14.57 -1.19
C ALA A 92 -12.77 13.46 -0.17
N TYR A 93 -12.49 12.23 -0.62
CA TYR A 93 -12.02 11.15 0.23
C TYR A 93 -10.71 11.50 0.95
N VAL A 94 -9.69 11.97 0.22
CA VAL A 94 -8.43 12.45 0.83
C VAL A 94 -8.71 13.48 1.90
N VAL A 95 -9.51 14.51 1.58
CA VAL A 95 -9.79 15.60 2.51
C VAL A 95 -10.47 15.11 3.79
N LEU A 96 -11.54 14.34 3.64
CA LEU A 96 -12.31 13.82 4.78
C LEU A 96 -11.51 12.81 5.60
N CYS A 97 -10.69 11.96 4.99
CA CYS A 97 -9.82 11.02 5.68
C CYS A 97 -8.76 11.72 6.53
N PHE A 98 -8.09 12.75 5.99
CA PHE A 98 -7.13 13.55 6.76
C PHE A 98 -7.81 14.30 7.92
N LEU A 99 -8.98 14.91 7.69
CA LEU A 99 -9.72 15.56 8.76
C LEU A 99 -10.19 14.57 9.83
N ALA A 100 -10.68 13.39 9.44
CA ALA A 100 -11.14 12.36 10.38
C ALA A 100 -9.98 11.76 11.20
N ASN A 101 -8.88 11.36 10.58
CA ASN A 101 -7.70 10.87 11.29
C ASN A 101 -7.10 11.95 12.20
N GLY A 102 -7.05 13.21 11.74
CA GLY A 102 -6.64 14.35 12.55
C GLY A 102 -7.56 14.58 13.75
N TYR A 103 -8.88 14.49 13.57
CA TYR A 103 -9.85 14.63 14.65
C TYR A 103 -9.69 13.54 15.72
N ILE A 104 -9.57 12.29 15.27
CA ILE A 104 -9.40 11.12 16.13
C ILE A 104 -8.10 11.25 16.92
N TRP A 105 -6.96 11.43 16.25
CA TRP A 105 -5.63 11.29 16.87
C TRP A 105 -4.95 12.60 17.29
N GLY A 106 -5.40 13.76 16.80
CA GLY A 106 -4.73 15.05 17.03
C GLY A 106 -4.99 15.70 18.38
N GLY A 107 -5.83 15.10 19.24
CA GLY A 107 -6.03 15.57 20.60
C GLY A 107 -5.08 14.92 21.61
N LYS A 108 -5.14 15.39 22.87
CA LYS A 108 -4.38 14.76 23.98
C LYS A 108 -4.70 13.28 24.17
N THR A 109 -5.95 12.90 23.88
CA THR A 109 -6.44 11.52 23.86
C THR A 109 -7.20 11.27 22.56
N ALA A 110 -7.27 10.00 22.15
CA ALA A 110 -8.03 9.62 20.96
C ALA A 110 -9.52 9.94 21.12
N ALA A 111 -10.15 10.52 20.09
CA ALA A 111 -11.60 10.72 20.08
C ALA A 111 -12.32 9.42 19.73
N GLN A 112 -13.27 9.03 20.58
CA GLN A 112 -14.07 7.82 20.37
C GLN A 112 -15.26 8.03 19.43
N ILE A 113 -15.65 9.28 19.16
CA ILE A 113 -16.82 9.63 18.36
C ILE A 113 -16.35 10.52 17.22
N LEU A 114 -16.64 10.14 15.98
CA LEU A 114 -16.44 10.97 14.79
C LEU A 114 -17.77 11.69 14.50
N PRO A 115 -17.79 13.04 14.43
CA PRO A 115 -19.04 13.79 14.40
C PRO A 115 -19.70 13.76 13.01
N PRO A 116 -21.02 14.01 12.91
CA PRO A 116 -21.78 13.95 11.65
C PRO A 116 -21.20 14.76 10.48
N PRO A 117 -20.61 15.97 10.66
CA PRO A 117 -20.00 16.72 9.56
C PRO A 117 -18.87 16.01 8.83
N LEU A 118 -18.22 15.03 9.48
CA LEU A 118 -17.22 14.15 8.84
C LEU A 118 -17.80 12.78 8.53
N THR A 119 -18.56 12.18 9.45
CA THR A 119 -19.06 10.80 9.32
C THR A 119 -19.93 10.61 8.07
N LEU A 120 -20.99 11.42 7.92
CA LEU A 120 -21.97 11.25 6.85
C LEU A 120 -21.36 11.35 5.44
N PRO A 121 -20.60 12.41 5.09
CA PRO A 121 -19.97 12.48 3.79
C PRO A 121 -18.88 11.42 3.60
N LEU A 122 -18.11 11.10 4.64
CA LEU A 122 -17.05 10.10 4.54
C LEU A 122 -17.63 8.71 4.27
N LEU A 123 -18.68 8.29 4.97
CA LEU A 123 -19.34 7.00 4.71
C LEU A 123 -19.85 6.92 3.27
N THR A 124 -20.45 8.00 2.78
CA THR A 124 -20.99 8.07 1.42
C THR A 124 -19.89 7.92 0.37
N ILE A 125 -18.83 8.74 0.45
CA ILE A 125 -17.71 8.70 -0.52
C ILE A 125 -16.93 7.39 -0.42
N SER A 126 -16.74 6.86 0.78
CA SER A 126 -16.07 5.57 1.00
C SER A 126 -16.81 4.45 0.29
N SER A 127 -18.14 4.40 0.41
CA SER A 127 -18.98 3.43 -0.29
C SER A 127 -18.86 3.56 -1.82
N LEU A 128 -18.91 4.79 -2.36
CA LEU A 128 -18.77 5.07 -3.80
C LEU A 128 -17.42 4.57 -4.35
N LEU A 129 -16.33 4.84 -3.63
CA LEU A 129 -14.98 4.42 -4.04
C LEU A 129 -14.67 2.96 -3.70
N GLY A 130 -15.56 2.28 -2.96
CA GLY A 130 -15.36 0.92 -2.49
C GLY A 130 -14.20 0.79 -1.50
N LEU A 131 -13.97 1.81 -0.68
CA LEU A 131 -12.94 1.90 0.35
C LEU A 131 -13.59 2.00 1.75
N PRO A 132 -12.85 1.70 2.82
CA PRO A 132 -13.33 1.93 4.18
C PRO A 132 -13.24 3.42 4.57
N PRO A 133 -14.06 3.89 5.53
CA PRO A 133 -14.13 5.30 5.97
C PRO A 133 -13.01 5.66 6.95
N ILE A 134 -11.77 5.47 6.54
CA ILE A 134 -10.54 5.75 7.28
C ILE A 134 -9.45 6.15 6.29
N ALA A 135 -8.44 6.92 6.71
CA ALA A 135 -7.30 7.17 5.84
C ALA A 135 -6.56 5.86 5.47
N THR A 136 -6.48 5.58 4.17
CA THR A 136 -5.82 4.42 3.56
C THR A 136 -4.57 4.85 2.79
N TYR A 137 -3.80 3.88 2.31
CA TYR A 137 -2.68 4.12 1.39
C TYR A 137 -3.10 4.90 0.15
N ALA A 138 -4.34 4.71 -0.33
CA ALA A 138 -4.88 5.50 -1.45
C ALA A 138 -4.97 6.99 -1.10
N SER A 139 -5.50 7.34 0.09
CA SER A 139 -5.59 8.74 0.52
C SER A 139 -4.23 9.32 0.94
N PHE A 140 -3.33 8.51 1.49
CA PHE A 140 -2.02 9.01 1.93
C PHE A 140 -1.05 9.24 0.76
N ASN A 141 -1.08 8.35 -0.23
CA ASN A 141 -0.09 8.30 -1.30
C ASN A 141 -0.73 8.50 -2.68
N LEU A 142 -1.61 7.57 -3.10
CA LEU A 142 -2.04 7.50 -4.50
C LEU A 142 -2.75 8.77 -4.99
N TRP A 143 -3.48 9.45 -4.10
CA TRP A 143 -4.29 10.62 -4.43
C TRP A 143 -3.87 11.90 -3.69
N ASN A 144 -2.74 11.89 -2.98
CA ASN A 144 -2.27 13.01 -2.15
C ASN A 144 -0.86 13.44 -2.56
N PHE A 145 -0.69 13.84 -3.82
CA PHE A 145 0.61 14.29 -4.30
C PHE A 145 0.53 15.37 -5.37
N SER A 146 1.62 16.11 -5.51
CA SER A 146 1.86 17.05 -6.58
C SER A 146 3.34 16.98 -6.97
N VAL A 147 3.71 17.66 -8.06
CA VAL A 147 5.10 17.74 -8.52
C VAL A 147 5.53 19.20 -8.56
N ALA A 148 6.74 19.49 -8.08
CA ALA A 148 7.36 20.79 -8.14
C ALA A 148 7.73 21.12 -9.60
N HIS A 149 7.44 22.35 -10.03
CA HIS A 149 7.66 22.81 -11.41
C HIS A 149 7.14 21.81 -12.46
N PRO A 150 5.82 21.59 -12.55
CA PRO A 150 5.27 20.72 -13.57
C PRO A 150 5.68 21.30 -14.94
N SER A 151 6.59 20.63 -15.64
CA SER A 151 6.86 20.96 -17.03
C SER A 151 5.53 20.87 -17.79
N SER A 152 5.30 21.73 -18.77
CA SER A 152 4.05 21.75 -19.57
C SER A 152 3.77 20.44 -20.32
N ALA A 153 4.69 19.47 -20.29
CA ALA A 153 4.45 18.10 -20.68
C ALA A 153 3.96 17.29 -19.47
N SER A 154 2.70 16.89 -19.52
CA SER A 154 2.02 15.87 -18.71
C SER A 154 2.66 14.48 -18.84
N SER A 155 3.98 14.37 -18.69
CA SER A 155 4.72 13.12 -18.91
C SER A 155 4.88 12.36 -17.61
N SER A 156 4.41 11.10 -17.60
CA SER A 156 4.56 10.09 -16.52
C SER A 156 5.95 10.02 -15.85
N SER A 157 7.00 10.51 -16.51
CA SER A 157 8.35 10.58 -15.95
C SER A 157 8.47 11.50 -14.73
N SER A 158 7.58 12.49 -14.56
CA SER A 158 7.68 13.46 -13.46
C SER A 158 7.36 12.84 -12.09
N PHE A 159 6.52 11.80 -12.04
CA PHE A 159 6.13 11.15 -10.77
C PHE A 159 7.25 10.27 -10.20
N ARG A 160 8.18 9.84 -11.06
CA ARG A 160 9.34 9.01 -10.69
C ARG A 160 10.48 9.82 -10.09
N ASN A 161 10.46 11.14 -10.27
CA ASN A 161 11.47 12.03 -9.70
C ASN A 161 11.14 12.32 -8.23
N LEU A 162 11.76 11.54 -7.34
CA LEU A 162 11.58 11.66 -5.88
C LEU A 162 11.90 13.08 -5.37
N ASP A 163 12.81 13.81 -6.00
CA ASP A 163 13.17 15.17 -5.58
C ASP A 163 12.14 16.23 -5.98
N ALA A 164 11.22 15.91 -6.89
CA ALA A 164 10.18 16.81 -7.36
C ALA A 164 8.79 16.48 -6.80
N VAL A 165 8.52 15.22 -6.43
CA VAL A 165 7.22 14.82 -5.88
C VAL A 165 7.10 15.17 -4.40
N PHE A 166 5.97 15.74 -4.01
CA PHE A 166 5.64 16.08 -2.63
C PHE A 166 4.17 15.80 -2.34
N SER A 167 3.86 15.50 -1.07
CA SER A 167 2.47 15.32 -0.64
C SER A 167 1.71 16.64 -0.59
N GLN A 168 0.45 16.65 -1.03
CA GLN A 168 -0.37 17.88 -0.96
C GLN A 168 -0.75 18.22 0.48
N HIS A 169 -1.02 17.19 1.29
CA HIS A 169 -1.45 17.29 2.67
C HIS A 169 -0.62 16.44 3.61
N THR A 170 -0.50 16.90 4.84
CA THR A 170 0.20 16.27 5.96
C THR A 170 -0.54 16.59 7.26
N PHE A 171 -0.37 15.78 8.30
CA PHE A 171 -0.89 16.09 9.64
C PHE A 171 0.02 17.03 10.41
N THR A 172 1.32 16.95 10.16
CA THR A 172 2.36 17.60 10.98
C THR A 172 2.98 18.81 10.31
N GLY A 173 2.79 18.97 8.99
CA GLY A 173 3.45 20.03 8.21
C GLY A 173 4.95 19.84 8.04
N THR A 174 5.52 18.71 8.51
CA THR A 174 6.97 18.48 8.43
C THR A 174 7.40 17.98 7.06
N VAL A 175 8.65 18.24 6.74
CA VAL A 175 9.30 17.67 5.55
C VAL A 175 9.38 16.14 5.68
N ASP A 176 9.57 15.62 6.90
CA ASP A 176 9.62 14.18 7.19
C ASP A 176 8.37 13.43 6.77
N GLU A 177 7.19 14.00 7.02
CA GLU A 177 5.93 13.38 6.66
C GLU A 177 5.71 13.40 5.15
N SER A 178 5.98 14.56 4.52
CA SER A 178 5.87 14.66 3.07
C SER A 178 6.84 13.71 2.35
N TRP A 179 8.08 13.60 2.84
CA TRP A 179 9.09 12.69 2.30
C TRP A 179 8.68 11.22 2.44
N PHE A 180 8.12 10.84 3.60
CA PHE A 180 7.62 9.48 3.83
C PHE A 180 6.57 9.06 2.78
N TYR A 181 5.62 9.94 2.45
CA TYR A 181 4.67 9.69 1.38
C TYR A 181 5.32 9.72 -0.02
N SER A 182 6.19 10.72 -0.29
CA SER A 182 6.88 10.88 -1.58
C SER A 182 7.70 9.66 -2.00
N VAL A 183 8.41 9.02 -1.07
CA VAL A 183 9.16 7.78 -1.34
C VAL A 183 8.21 6.68 -1.82
N SER A 184 7.04 6.54 -1.19
CA SER A 184 6.02 5.56 -1.57
C SER A 184 5.45 5.85 -2.96
N ILE A 185 5.17 7.13 -3.27
CA ILE A 185 4.65 7.56 -4.58
C ILE A 185 5.67 7.30 -5.69
N ALA A 186 6.96 7.60 -5.47
CA ALA A 186 8.02 7.36 -6.45
C ALA A 186 8.20 5.86 -6.75
N ILE A 187 8.05 5.00 -5.73
CA ILE A 187 8.05 3.54 -5.89
C ILE A 187 6.86 3.09 -6.75
N GLU A 188 5.65 3.57 -6.47
CA GLU A 188 4.44 3.26 -7.26
C GLU A 188 4.63 3.67 -8.74
N ALA A 189 5.06 4.91 -8.99
CA ALA A 189 5.27 5.44 -10.34
C ALA A 189 6.37 4.71 -11.11
N SER A 190 7.42 4.27 -10.43
CA SER A 190 8.54 3.56 -11.04
C SER A 190 8.23 2.09 -11.27
N GLY A 191 7.40 1.49 -10.41
CA GLY A 191 6.92 0.12 -10.55
C GLY A 191 5.87 -0.07 -11.65
N ALA A 192 5.30 1.02 -12.17
CA ALA A 192 4.31 1.00 -13.26
C ALA A 192 4.69 0.11 -14.44
N THR A 193 5.96 0.14 -14.87
CA THR A 193 6.45 -0.63 -16.01
C THR A 193 6.55 -2.12 -15.75
N ILE A 194 6.59 -2.54 -14.48
CA ILE A 194 6.65 -3.95 -14.07
C ILE A 194 5.33 -4.65 -14.38
N ILE A 195 4.20 -3.94 -14.26
CA ILE A 195 2.86 -4.52 -14.41
C ILE A 195 2.67 -5.17 -15.79
N PRO A 196 2.76 -4.44 -16.91
CA PRO A 196 2.62 -5.05 -18.23
C PRO A 196 3.73 -6.06 -18.54
N ALA A 197 4.96 -5.83 -18.05
CA ALA A 197 6.09 -6.73 -18.29
C ALA A 197 5.85 -8.13 -17.67
N MET A 198 5.33 -8.18 -16.45
CA MET A 198 5.04 -9.45 -15.78
C MET A 198 3.82 -10.16 -16.36
N LEU A 199 2.80 -9.42 -16.82
CA LEU A 199 1.69 -10.03 -17.56
C LEU A 199 2.15 -10.67 -18.88
N VAL A 200 3.08 -10.01 -19.60
CA VAL A 200 3.74 -10.60 -20.77
C VAL A 200 4.58 -11.82 -20.41
N ALA A 201 5.28 -11.81 -19.25
CA ALA A 201 6.05 -12.95 -18.80
C ALA A 201 5.17 -14.19 -18.58
N LEU A 202 4.04 -14.00 -17.88
CA LEU A 202 3.08 -15.06 -17.59
C LEU A 202 2.46 -15.64 -18.86
N ASP A 203 2.02 -14.78 -19.79
CA ASP A 203 1.47 -15.20 -21.08
C ASP A 203 2.51 -15.96 -21.92
N ALA A 204 3.73 -15.43 -22.02
CA ALA A 204 4.82 -16.07 -22.77
C ALA A 204 5.16 -17.45 -22.21
N ALA A 205 5.36 -17.57 -20.89
CA ALA A 205 5.65 -18.84 -20.24
C ALA A 205 4.51 -19.86 -20.41
N SER A 206 3.25 -19.40 -20.36
CA SER A 206 2.07 -20.27 -20.58
C SER A 206 2.00 -20.86 -21.98
N HIS A 207 2.66 -20.21 -22.96
CA HIS A 207 2.77 -20.67 -24.34
C HIS A 207 4.16 -21.27 -24.67
N ASN A 208 4.97 -21.59 -23.67
CA ASN A 208 6.33 -22.11 -23.79
C ASN A 208 7.33 -21.17 -24.52
N ASP A 209 7.06 -19.86 -24.57
CA ASP A 209 8.02 -18.84 -25.01
C ASP A 209 8.94 -18.44 -23.84
N PHE A 210 9.78 -19.40 -23.44
CA PHE A 210 10.71 -19.23 -22.31
C PHE A 210 11.75 -18.12 -22.50
N PRO A 211 12.31 -17.86 -23.71
CA PRO A 211 13.23 -16.74 -23.90
C PRO A 211 12.59 -15.38 -23.59
N ARG A 212 11.34 -15.16 -24.02
CA ARG A 212 10.62 -13.91 -23.73
C ARG A 212 10.24 -13.80 -22.25
N ALA A 213 9.79 -14.88 -21.63
CA ALA A 213 9.52 -14.90 -20.20
C ALA A 213 10.79 -14.61 -19.36
N THR A 214 11.92 -15.20 -19.74
CA THR A 214 13.24 -14.96 -19.13
C THR A 214 13.62 -13.48 -19.20
N ALA A 215 13.53 -12.87 -20.38
CA ALA A 215 13.86 -11.45 -20.54
C ALA A 215 12.99 -10.54 -19.66
N ALA A 216 11.70 -10.85 -19.55
CA ALA A 216 10.77 -10.10 -18.70
C ALA A 216 11.06 -10.27 -17.19
N LEU A 217 11.40 -11.48 -16.74
CA LEU A 217 11.80 -11.77 -15.36
C LEU A 217 13.11 -11.05 -14.98
N GLU A 218 14.09 -10.98 -15.88
CA GLU A 218 15.31 -10.18 -15.66
C GLU A 218 15.02 -8.66 -15.61
N GLY A 219 14.06 -8.22 -16.41
CA GLY A 219 13.50 -6.86 -16.33
C GLY A 219 12.86 -6.58 -14.97
N PHE A 220 12.11 -7.54 -14.42
CA PHE A 220 11.57 -7.46 -13.06
C PHE A 220 12.67 -7.34 -12.01
N VAL A 221 13.69 -8.20 -12.04
CA VAL A 221 14.83 -8.14 -11.12
C VAL A 221 15.48 -6.76 -11.13
N SER A 222 15.78 -6.25 -12.33
CA SER A 222 16.40 -4.93 -12.51
C SER A 222 15.51 -3.80 -11.99
N SER A 223 14.20 -3.89 -12.24
CA SER A 223 13.22 -2.90 -11.80
C SER A 223 13.05 -2.89 -10.29
N VAL A 224 12.89 -4.05 -9.64
CA VAL A 224 12.78 -4.15 -8.18
C VAL A 224 14.05 -3.64 -7.51
N LYS A 225 15.23 -3.96 -8.05
CA LYS A 225 16.51 -3.41 -7.57
C LYS A 225 16.58 -1.88 -7.71
N HIS A 226 15.98 -1.31 -8.75
CA HIS A 226 15.84 0.14 -8.86
C HIS A 226 14.88 0.70 -7.80
N LEU A 227 13.77 0.02 -7.50
CA LEU A 227 12.86 0.43 -6.43
C LEU A 227 13.53 0.49 -5.05
N GLU A 228 14.51 -0.40 -4.79
CA GLU A 228 15.31 -0.36 -3.56
C GLU A 228 16.03 0.98 -3.37
N THR A 229 16.45 1.63 -4.47
CA THR A 229 17.15 2.91 -4.39
C THR A 229 16.28 4.03 -3.84
N PHE A 230 14.95 3.97 -4.00
CA PHE A 230 14.05 4.93 -3.35
C PHE A 230 13.89 4.67 -1.86
N LEU A 231 13.79 3.40 -1.45
CA LEU A 231 13.74 3.03 -0.03
C LEU A 231 15.00 3.45 0.73
N ASP A 232 16.17 3.29 0.10
CA ASP A 232 17.46 3.68 0.67
C ASP A 232 17.56 5.20 0.88
N ARG A 233 16.70 6.02 0.24
CA ARG A 233 16.65 7.49 0.41
C ARG A 233 15.71 7.95 1.51
N MET A 234 15.04 7.05 2.24
CA MET A 234 14.08 7.44 3.29
C MET A 234 14.73 8.34 4.35
N ASP A 235 15.97 8.02 4.77
CA ASP A 235 16.67 8.77 5.83
C ASP A 235 17.32 10.08 5.35
N GLU A 236 17.19 10.45 4.08
CA GLU A 236 17.64 11.75 3.59
C GLU A 236 16.85 12.90 4.21
N LYS A 237 15.53 12.71 4.39
CA LYS A 237 14.63 13.77 4.88
C LYS A 237 13.53 13.30 5.83
N CYS A 238 13.58 12.04 6.29
CA CYS A 238 12.66 11.52 7.31
C CYS A 238 13.46 11.03 8.52
N ASP A 239 13.39 11.75 9.63
CA ASP A 239 14.02 11.35 10.89
C ASP A 239 13.22 10.25 11.60
N PRO A 240 13.85 9.16 12.06
CA PRO A 240 13.18 8.07 12.75
C PRO A 240 12.38 8.47 14.01
N GLU A 241 12.87 9.42 14.81
CA GLU A 241 12.17 9.88 16.02
C GLU A 241 10.97 10.76 15.63
N VAL A 242 11.10 11.60 14.60
CA VAL A 242 9.97 12.38 14.05
C VAL A 242 8.90 11.45 13.50
N PHE A 243 9.28 10.45 12.70
CA PHE A 243 8.35 9.44 12.19
C PHE A 243 7.63 8.72 13.34
N TYR A 244 8.37 8.17 14.29
CA TYR A 244 7.79 7.34 15.34
C TYR A 244 6.86 8.12 16.26
N HIS A 245 7.28 9.32 16.70
CA HIS A 245 6.55 10.08 17.71
C HIS A 245 5.53 11.06 17.16
N LYS A 246 5.76 11.65 15.98
CA LYS A 246 4.88 12.70 15.42
C LYS A 246 4.00 12.22 14.28
N ILE A 247 4.52 11.37 13.40
CA ILE A 247 3.80 10.98 12.17
C ILE A 247 2.96 9.71 12.39
N ARG A 248 3.61 8.64 12.87
CA ARG A 248 3.00 7.31 13.05
C ARG A 248 1.67 7.30 13.82
N PRO A 249 1.44 8.14 14.86
CA PRO A 249 0.14 8.19 15.54
C PRO A 249 -1.03 8.47 14.58
N PHE A 250 -0.85 9.36 13.61
CA PHE A 250 -1.92 9.73 12.67
C PHE A 250 -2.18 8.66 11.60
N LEU A 251 -1.22 7.78 11.35
CA LEU A 251 -1.36 6.64 10.43
C LEU A 251 -2.12 5.46 11.04
N ALA A 252 -2.37 5.49 12.36
CA ALA A 252 -3.08 4.44 13.08
C ALA A 252 -4.57 4.39 12.71
N GLY A 253 -5.12 3.18 12.70
CA GLY A 253 -6.56 2.96 12.68
C GLY A 253 -7.10 2.65 14.07
N SER A 254 -8.37 2.26 14.16
CA SER A 254 -9.08 2.03 15.43
C SER A 254 -9.15 0.56 15.85
N LYS A 255 -8.75 -0.39 14.99
CA LYS A 255 -8.71 -1.83 15.31
C LYS A 255 -7.57 -2.13 16.27
N ASN A 256 -7.87 -2.87 17.35
CA ASN A 256 -6.92 -3.28 18.40
C ASN A 256 -6.26 -2.11 19.15
N MET A 257 -6.96 -0.98 19.31
CA MET A 257 -6.45 0.25 19.95
C MET A 257 -7.01 0.50 21.36
N GLU A 258 -7.27 -0.55 22.13
CA GLU A 258 -7.75 -0.44 23.51
C GLU A 258 -6.79 0.39 24.39
N ASN A 259 -5.49 0.14 24.29
CA ASN A 259 -4.44 0.88 25.01
C ASN A 259 -4.33 2.36 24.58
N ALA A 260 -4.91 2.73 23.42
CA ALA A 260 -4.99 4.10 22.94
C ALA A 260 -6.27 4.83 23.41
N GLY A 261 -7.13 4.14 24.18
CA GLY A 261 -8.44 4.64 24.56
C GLY A 261 -9.55 4.35 23.55
N LEU A 262 -9.35 3.43 22.60
CA LEU A 262 -10.36 3.02 21.60
C LEU A 262 -10.73 1.52 21.72
N PRO A 263 -11.25 1.05 22.87
CA PRO A 263 -11.55 -0.38 23.08
C PRO A 263 -12.58 -0.94 22.09
N LYS A 264 -13.54 -0.11 21.67
CA LYS A 264 -14.59 -0.46 20.69
C LYS A 264 -14.29 0.07 19.28
N GLY A 265 -13.09 0.59 19.05
CA GLY A 265 -12.79 1.42 17.90
C GLY A 265 -13.40 2.81 18.01
N VAL A 266 -13.93 3.33 16.91
CA VAL A 266 -14.54 4.67 16.82
C VAL A 266 -16.01 4.55 16.45
N PHE A 267 -16.88 5.30 17.12
CA PHE A 267 -18.28 5.46 16.78
C PHE A 267 -18.43 6.49 15.66
N TYR A 268 -18.95 6.06 14.53
CA TYR A 268 -19.27 6.92 13.40
C TYR A 268 -20.68 7.45 13.61
N ASP A 269 -20.79 8.67 14.14
CA ASP A 269 -22.06 9.31 14.47
C ASP A 269 -22.76 9.83 13.22
N GLU A 270 -23.94 9.29 12.92
CA GLU A 270 -24.80 9.69 11.81
C GLU A 270 -25.85 10.73 12.23
N GLY A 271 -25.83 11.16 13.50
CA GLY A 271 -26.77 12.09 14.09
C GLY A 271 -28.01 11.40 14.66
N GLU A 272 -28.76 12.13 15.50
CA GLU A 272 -30.02 11.65 16.10
C GLU A 272 -29.89 10.32 16.88
N GLY A 273 -28.70 10.04 17.42
CA GLY A 273 -28.41 8.78 18.12
C GLY A 273 -28.23 7.56 17.22
N LYS A 274 -28.09 7.75 15.90
CA LYS A 274 -27.75 6.70 14.93
C LYS A 274 -26.24 6.67 14.69
N GLY A 275 -25.72 5.49 14.37
CA GLY A 275 -24.31 5.29 14.05
C GLY A 275 -23.81 3.92 14.48
N GLU A 276 -22.54 3.64 14.17
CA GLU A 276 -21.94 2.33 14.41
C GLU A 276 -20.52 2.44 14.96
N TRP A 277 -20.18 1.55 15.90
CA TRP A 277 -18.81 1.33 16.34
C TRP A 277 -18.03 0.56 15.28
N ARG A 278 -16.89 1.10 14.84
CA ARG A 278 -16.06 0.52 13.78
C ARG A 278 -14.61 0.37 14.23
N GLN A 279 -14.09 -0.83 14.02
CA GLN A 279 -12.68 -1.18 14.21
C GLN A 279 -12.01 -1.34 12.84
N LEU A 280 -11.34 -0.28 12.38
CA LEU A 280 -10.70 -0.22 11.07
C LEU A 280 -9.18 -0.22 11.21
N ARG A 281 -8.48 -0.85 10.27
CA ARG A 281 -7.01 -0.88 10.24
C ARG A 281 -6.48 0.45 9.68
N GLY A 282 -5.35 0.91 10.21
CA GLY A 282 -4.68 2.11 9.73
C GLY A 282 -4.00 1.89 8.38
N GLY A 283 -3.46 2.98 7.83
CA GLY A 283 -2.68 2.93 6.60
C GLY A 283 -1.43 2.07 6.76
N SER A 284 -1.13 1.23 5.77
CA SER A 284 0.11 0.44 5.73
C SER A 284 0.54 0.16 4.29
N ASN A 285 1.82 -0.12 4.08
CA ASN A 285 2.33 -0.47 2.75
C ASN A 285 1.72 -1.77 2.19
N GLY A 286 1.11 -2.62 3.03
CA GLY A 286 0.37 -3.80 2.56
C GLY A 286 -0.89 -3.46 1.76
N GLN A 287 -1.37 -2.21 1.83
CA GLN A 287 -2.46 -1.67 1.01
C GLN A 287 -1.99 -1.21 -0.38
N SER A 288 -0.68 -1.23 -0.68
CA SER A 288 -0.18 -1.02 -2.03
C SER A 288 -0.56 -2.19 -2.92
N SER A 289 -1.29 -1.91 -4.00
CA SER A 289 -1.65 -2.90 -5.00
C SER A 289 -0.43 -3.36 -5.80
N LEU A 290 0.60 -2.52 -5.96
CA LEU A 290 1.86 -2.88 -6.60
C LEU A 290 2.62 -3.96 -5.83
N ILE A 291 2.70 -3.83 -4.50
CA ILE A 291 3.40 -4.83 -3.68
C ILE A 291 2.69 -6.18 -3.74
N GLN A 292 1.35 -6.20 -3.64
CA GLN A 292 0.60 -7.46 -3.78
C GLN A 292 0.60 -7.99 -5.22
N PHE A 293 0.69 -7.12 -6.23
CA PHE A 293 0.85 -7.55 -7.62
C PHE A 293 2.11 -8.40 -7.79
N PHE A 294 3.23 -8.02 -7.17
CA PHE A 294 4.46 -8.82 -7.21
C PHE A 294 4.26 -10.23 -6.64
N ASP A 295 3.52 -10.35 -5.54
CA ASP A 295 3.18 -11.66 -4.96
C ASP A 295 2.32 -12.48 -5.91
N VAL A 296 1.27 -11.88 -6.47
CA VAL A 296 0.35 -12.55 -7.41
C VAL A 296 1.09 -13.07 -8.63
N VAL A 297 1.92 -12.25 -9.28
CA VAL A 297 2.59 -12.67 -10.54
C VAL A 297 3.75 -13.63 -10.33
N LEU A 298 4.40 -13.63 -9.15
CA LEU A 298 5.42 -14.62 -8.83
C LEU A 298 4.84 -15.90 -8.22
N GLY A 299 3.59 -15.89 -7.77
CA GLY A 299 2.99 -17.04 -7.11
C GLY A 299 3.38 -17.19 -5.65
N VAL A 300 3.55 -16.08 -4.94
CA VAL A 300 3.81 -16.07 -3.50
C VAL A 300 2.49 -16.29 -2.75
N GLU A 301 2.41 -17.38 -2.01
CA GLU A 301 1.27 -17.70 -1.16
C GLU A 301 1.54 -17.25 0.27
N HIS A 302 0.57 -16.53 0.85
CA HIS A 302 0.64 -16.04 2.22
C HIS A 302 -0.24 -16.87 3.14
N ALA A 303 0.34 -17.44 4.19
CA ALA A 303 -0.40 -18.22 5.16
C ALA A 303 -1.46 -17.37 5.88
N SER A 304 -2.58 -18.01 6.22
CA SER A 304 -3.61 -17.45 7.09
C SER A 304 -3.10 -17.42 8.53
N ASN A 305 -2.22 -16.47 8.87
CA ASN A 305 -1.65 -16.36 10.21
C ASN A 305 -2.30 -15.23 11.01
N GLY A 306 -3.38 -15.58 11.69
CA GLY A 306 -3.91 -14.93 12.87
C GLY A 306 -4.56 -16.02 13.72
N GLY A 307 -4.25 -16.06 15.03
CA GLY A 307 -4.67 -17.13 15.93
C GLY A 307 -6.15 -17.54 15.77
N ASP A 308 -6.36 -18.85 15.92
CA ASP A 308 -7.61 -19.60 15.81
C ASP A 308 -8.01 -20.10 14.41
N GLY A 309 -7.47 -21.29 14.07
CA GLY A 309 -8.19 -22.26 13.24
C GLY A 309 -7.90 -22.26 11.74
N LYS A 310 -7.78 -23.47 11.19
CA LYS A 310 -7.75 -23.75 9.75
C LYS A 310 -8.94 -23.08 9.06
N GLY A 311 -8.69 -22.15 8.13
CA GLY A 311 -9.70 -21.57 7.24
C GLY A 311 -9.91 -20.05 7.31
N GLY A 312 -9.10 -19.30 8.06
CA GLY A 312 -9.17 -17.83 8.09
C GLY A 312 -8.60 -17.17 6.82
N VAL A 313 -9.13 -15.97 6.50
CA VAL A 313 -8.61 -15.09 5.43
C VAL A 313 -7.24 -14.54 5.86
N SER A 314 -6.24 -14.56 4.98
CA SER A 314 -4.91 -14.01 5.30
C SER A 314 -4.95 -12.49 5.49
N PHE A 315 -3.96 -11.91 6.18
CA PHE A 315 -3.87 -10.44 6.30
C PHE A 315 -3.82 -9.76 4.92
N HIS A 316 -3.10 -10.35 3.96
CA HIS A 316 -2.99 -9.80 2.61
C HIS A 316 -4.33 -9.77 1.88
N GLU A 317 -5.18 -10.78 2.09
CA GLU A 317 -6.54 -10.80 1.55
C GLU A 317 -7.46 -9.80 2.28
N GLU A 318 -7.40 -9.72 3.61
CA GLU A 318 -8.19 -8.74 4.38
C GLU A 318 -7.85 -7.30 3.94
N ILE A 319 -6.57 -7.01 3.72
CA ILE A 319 -6.10 -5.67 3.40
C ILE A 319 -6.43 -5.25 1.95
N ARG A 320 -6.81 -6.18 1.05
CA ARG A 320 -7.36 -5.82 -0.28
C ARG A 320 -8.67 -5.03 -0.17
N GLY A 321 -9.43 -5.22 0.92
CA GLY A 321 -10.59 -4.39 1.24
C GLY A 321 -10.26 -2.90 1.47
N TYR A 322 -8.98 -2.55 1.61
CA TYR A 322 -8.46 -1.19 1.79
C TYR A 322 -7.78 -0.66 0.51
N MET A 323 -7.86 -1.38 -0.61
CA MET A 323 -7.42 -0.94 -1.94
C MET A 323 -8.61 -0.40 -2.73
N PRO A 324 -8.41 0.56 -3.66
CA PRO A 324 -9.45 0.96 -4.60
C PRO A 324 -10.06 -0.26 -5.31
N ARG A 325 -11.37 -0.25 -5.53
CA ARG A 325 -12.11 -1.42 -6.04
C ARG A 325 -11.49 -2.01 -7.31
N ALA A 326 -11.26 -1.17 -8.31
CA ALA A 326 -10.68 -1.60 -9.58
C ALA A 326 -9.29 -2.25 -9.40
N HIS A 327 -8.49 -1.78 -8.43
CA HIS A 327 -7.15 -2.31 -8.18
C HIS A 327 -7.17 -3.68 -7.51
N ARG A 328 -8.09 -3.93 -6.55
CA ARG A 328 -8.22 -5.28 -5.99
C ARG A 328 -8.82 -6.26 -7.00
N GLU A 329 -9.78 -5.82 -7.81
CA GLU A 329 -10.39 -6.64 -8.86
C GLU A 329 -9.36 -6.99 -9.94
N PHE A 330 -8.41 -6.10 -10.24
CA PHE A 330 -7.26 -6.41 -11.08
C PHE A 330 -6.41 -7.56 -10.52
N LEU A 331 -6.04 -7.49 -9.24
CA LEU A 331 -5.25 -8.53 -8.60
C LEU A 331 -5.98 -9.88 -8.61
N GLU A 332 -7.28 -9.88 -8.35
CA GLU A 332 -8.15 -11.05 -8.43
C GLU A 332 -8.25 -11.61 -9.85
N HIS A 333 -8.39 -10.73 -10.85
CA HIS A 333 -8.40 -11.10 -12.27
C HIS A 333 -7.08 -11.78 -12.67
N VAL A 334 -5.93 -11.16 -12.36
CA VAL A 334 -4.61 -11.73 -12.70
C VAL A 334 -4.41 -13.07 -12.01
N ALA A 335 -4.78 -13.21 -10.73
CA ALA A 335 -4.71 -14.47 -10.00
C ALA A 335 -5.65 -15.55 -10.58
N GLY A 336 -6.81 -15.14 -11.12
CA GLY A 336 -7.76 -16.05 -11.78
C GLY A 336 -7.30 -16.54 -13.16
N VAL A 337 -6.68 -15.66 -13.96
CA VAL A 337 -6.13 -16.00 -15.28
C VAL A 337 -4.85 -16.82 -15.16
N PHE A 338 -4.00 -16.51 -14.18
CA PHE A 338 -2.74 -17.21 -13.92
C PHE A 338 -2.71 -17.74 -12.47
N PRO A 339 -3.45 -18.84 -12.16
CA PRO A 339 -3.43 -19.44 -10.83
C PRO A 339 -2.02 -19.82 -10.39
N GLY A 340 -1.59 -19.32 -9.23
CA GLY A 340 -0.24 -19.52 -8.71
C GLY A 340 0.85 -18.73 -9.44
N GLY A 341 0.50 -17.76 -10.30
CA GLY A 341 1.45 -16.90 -10.99
C GLY A 341 2.49 -17.67 -11.81
N MET A 342 3.71 -17.14 -11.90
CA MET A 342 4.81 -17.75 -12.66
C MET A 342 5.18 -19.13 -12.10
N LYS A 343 5.14 -19.30 -10.78
CA LYS A 343 5.33 -20.60 -10.14
C LYS A 343 4.33 -21.64 -10.67
N GLY A 344 3.04 -21.31 -10.66
CA GLY A 344 1.97 -22.19 -11.13
C GLY A 344 2.09 -22.50 -12.63
N VAL A 345 2.49 -21.53 -13.44
CA VAL A 345 2.74 -21.73 -14.88
C VAL A 345 3.89 -22.74 -15.10
N LEU A 346 5.02 -22.57 -14.42
CA LEU A 346 6.18 -23.45 -14.56
C LEU A 346 5.91 -24.87 -14.02
N GLU A 347 5.26 -24.99 -12.86
CA GLU A 347 4.85 -26.29 -12.30
C GLU A 347 3.82 -26.99 -13.20
N GLY A 348 2.86 -26.24 -13.75
CA GLY A 348 1.85 -26.73 -14.67
C GLY A 348 2.46 -27.26 -15.97
N ALA A 349 3.44 -26.55 -16.54
CA ALA A 349 4.16 -26.98 -17.73
C ALA A 349 4.91 -28.31 -17.51
N ALA A 350 5.63 -28.43 -16.38
CA ALA A 350 6.32 -29.67 -16.01
C ALA A 350 5.35 -30.84 -15.81
N LYS A 351 4.23 -30.60 -15.12
CA LYS A 351 3.19 -31.60 -14.87
C LYS A 351 2.52 -32.07 -16.17
N ALA A 352 2.23 -31.16 -17.10
CA ALA A 352 1.61 -31.50 -18.38
C ALA A 352 2.48 -32.43 -19.24
N ARG A 353 3.81 -32.34 -19.10
CA ARG A 353 4.77 -33.25 -19.75
C ARG A 353 4.93 -34.59 -19.05
N GLY A 354 4.42 -34.75 -17.83
CA GLY A 354 4.57 -35.97 -17.02
C GLY A 354 5.99 -36.18 -16.48
N GLU A 355 6.77 -35.10 -16.32
CA GLU A 355 8.18 -35.18 -15.95
C GLU A 355 8.44 -34.82 -14.49
N PHE A 356 9.38 -35.54 -13.88
CA PHE A 356 9.90 -35.21 -12.54
C PHE A 356 10.85 -34.00 -12.55
N LYS A 357 11.36 -33.61 -13.73
CA LYS A 357 12.23 -32.45 -13.87
C LYS A 357 11.41 -31.22 -14.21
N LEU A 358 11.73 -30.13 -13.53
CA LEU A 358 11.04 -28.86 -13.71
C LEU A 358 11.32 -28.19 -15.06
N ALA A 359 12.48 -28.45 -15.66
CA ALA A 359 12.87 -27.88 -16.92
C ALA A 359 13.43 -28.93 -17.89
N VAL A 360 13.05 -28.79 -19.16
CA VAL A 360 13.51 -29.60 -20.28
C VAL A 360 14.15 -28.69 -21.31
N GLY A 361 15.44 -28.90 -21.53
CA GLY A 361 16.21 -28.05 -22.43
C GLY A 361 16.72 -26.77 -21.77
N LYS A 362 17.49 -26.03 -22.55
CA LYS A 362 18.27 -24.89 -22.05
C LYS A 362 17.39 -23.68 -21.73
N GLU A 363 16.43 -23.37 -22.58
CA GLU A 363 15.61 -22.15 -22.49
C GLU A 363 14.66 -22.19 -21.28
N GLU A 364 14.00 -23.32 -21.03
CA GLU A 364 13.16 -23.49 -19.84
C GLU A 364 13.98 -23.45 -18.55
N ALA A 365 15.19 -24.05 -18.55
CA ALA A 365 16.08 -24.00 -17.40
C ALA A 365 16.56 -22.57 -17.10
N GLU A 366 16.82 -21.77 -18.14
CA GLU A 366 17.13 -20.34 -17.99
C GLU A 366 15.95 -19.55 -17.43
N CYS A 367 14.73 -19.85 -17.87
CA CYS A 367 13.50 -19.22 -17.36
C CYS A 367 13.26 -19.54 -15.87
N VAL A 368 13.42 -20.81 -15.47
CA VAL A 368 13.34 -21.23 -14.07
C VAL A 368 14.38 -20.50 -13.22
N ALA A 369 15.63 -20.40 -13.72
CA ALA A 369 16.68 -19.68 -13.00
C ALA A 369 16.39 -18.18 -12.89
N ALA A 370 15.81 -17.55 -13.92
CA ALA A 370 15.39 -16.15 -13.87
C ALA A 370 14.22 -15.94 -12.89
N PHE A 371 13.28 -16.88 -12.81
CA PHE A 371 12.20 -16.86 -11.82
C PHE A 371 12.76 -16.94 -10.39
N GLN A 372 13.70 -17.84 -10.12
CA GLN A 372 14.38 -17.93 -8.83
C GLN A 372 15.04 -16.60 -8.45
N ARG A 373 15.81 -15.99 -9.37
CA ARG A 373 16.39 -14.66 -9.16
C ARG A 373 15.33 -13.58 -8.89
N ALA A 374 14.19 -13.62 -9.56
CA ALA A 374 13.09 -12.69 -9.31
C ALA A 374 12.54 -12.80 -7.87
N THR A 375 12.32 -14.04 -7.39
CA THR A 375 11.89 -14.27 -6.00
C THR A 375 12.95 -13.87 -4.97
N GLU A 376 14.22 -14.16 -5.22
CA GLU A 376 15.34 -13.72 -4.37
C GLU A 376 15.43 -12.20 -4.29
N GLN A 377 15.27 -11.51 -5.43
CA GLN A 377 15.31 -10.04 -5.49
C GLN A 377 14.12 -9.40 -4.77
N LEU A 378 12.92 -9.98 -4.87
CA LEU A 378 11.77 -9.51 -4.07
C LEU A 378 11.98 -9.77 -2.57
N ALA A 379 12.56 -10.91 -2.19
CA ALA A 379 12.92 -11.20 -0.81
C ALA A 379 14.00 -10.22 -0.28
N ALA A 380 14.95 -9.81 -1.12
CA ALA A 380 15.93 -8.78 -0.79
C ALA A 380 15.28 -7.41 -0.54
N PHE A 381 14.32 -7.02 -1.38
CA PHE A 381 13.51 -5.81 -1.20
C PHE A 381 12.73 -5.84 0.13
N ARG A 382 12.10 -6.98 0.47
CA ARG A 382 11.44 -7.20 1.78
C ARG A 382 12.42 -7.12 2.94
N GLY A 383 13.63 -7.66 2.75
CA GLY A 383 14.73 -7.57 3.71
C GLY A 383 15.18 -6.13 3.99
N ARG A 384 15.18 -5.26 2.97
CA ARG A 384 15.41 -3.80 3.14
C ARG A 384 14.30 -3.15 3.95
N HIS A 385 13.05 -3.41 3.60
CA HIS A 385 11.90 -2.89 4.36
C HIS A 385 11.94 -3.32 5.83
N LEU A 386 12.34 -4.56 6.14
CA LEU A 386 12.52 -5.03 7.51
C LEU A 386 13.59 -4.22 8.27
N ARG A 387 14.69 -3.83 7.61
CA ARG A 387 15.71 -2.96 8.21
C ARG A 387 15.17 -1.56 8.47
N MET A 388 14.39 -1.00 7.55
CA MET A 388 13.71 0.28 7.77
C MET A 388 12.79 0.22 8.97
N VAL A 389 11.92 -0.79 9.05
CA VAL A 389 11.03 -1.00 10.19
C VAL A 389 11.79 -1.10 11.51
N THR A 390 12.94 -1.77 11.50
CA THR A 390 13.80 -1.84 12.68
C THR A 390 14.27 -0.44 13.11
N ARG A 391 14.73 0.39 12.17
CA ARG A 391 15.23 1.74 12.43
C ARG A 391 14.13 2.73 12.83
N TYR A 392 12.97 2.70 12.17
CA TYR A 392 11.91 3.70 12.32
C TYR A 392 10.84 3.34 13.35
N ILE A 393 10.78 2.07 13.79
CA ILE A 393 9.75 1.63 14.75
C ILE A 393 10.39 0.93 15.94
N ILE A 394 11.20 -0.11 15.72
CA ILE A 394 11.68 -0.97 16.81
C ILE A 394 12.66 -0.22 17.73
N ILE A 395 13.63 0.50 17.16
CA ILE A 395 14.63 1.25 17.93
C ILE A 395 13.97 2.41 18.71
N PRO A 396 13.19 3.32 18.09
CA PRO A 396 12.48 4.37 18.81
C PRO A 396 11.54 3.85 19.90
N ALA A 397 10.81 2.76 19.64
CA ALA A 397 9.91 2.16 20.64
C ALA A 397 10.64 1.69 21.89
N ARG A 398 11.80 1.04 21.72
CA ARG A 398 12.63 0.61 22.86
C ARG A 398 13.17 1.79 23.64
N GLN A 399 13.65 2.82 22.96
CA GLN A 399 14.14 4.04 23.60
C GLN A 399 13.03 4.77 24.37
N ALA A 400 11.82 4.82 23.82
CA ALA A 400 10.65 5.38 24.50
C ALA A 400 10.28 4.57 25.76
N ALA A 401 10.27 3.24 25.68
CA ALA A 401 10.00 2.38 26.84
C ALA A 401 11.05 2.55 27.95
N SER A 402 12.34 2.64 27.60
CA SER A 402 13.41 2.92 28.57
C SER A 402 13.28 4.29 29.23
N ARG A 403 12.86 5.33 28.48
CA ARG A 403 12.60 6.67 29.03
C ARG A 403 11.40 6.66 29.99
N ALA A 404 10.30 6.01 29.61
CA ALA A 404 9.09 5.90 30.44
C ALA A 404 9.31 5.11 31.74
N GLN A 405 10.25 4.17 31.77
CA GLN A 405 10.63 3.48 33.01
C GLN A 405 11.41 4.37 33.99
N MET A 406 12.04 5.45 33.51
CA MET A 406 12.77 6.41 34.35
C MET A 406 11.92 7.60 34.79
N GLU A 407 10.83 7.92 34.07
CA GLU A 407 9.94 9.04 34.36
C GLU A 407 8.56 8.55 34.83
N GLU A 408 8.25 8.77 36.11
CA GLU A 408 6.99 8.41 36.76
C GLU A 408 5.85 9.37 36.35
N SER A 409 5.61 9.54 35.04
CA SER A 409 4.62 10.49 34.50
C SER A 409 3.50 9.77 33.72
N GLY A 410 2.28 9.88 34.23
CA GLY A 410 1.05 9.21 33.73
C GLY A 410 0.48 9.76 32.42
N VAL A 411 1.32 10.23 31.48
CA VAL A 411 0.86 10.71 30.17
C VAL A 411 0.82 9.55 29.19
N VAL A 412 -0.37 9.19 28.71
CA VAL A 412 -0.56 8.15 27.68
C VAL A 412 0.01 8.65 26.36
N ASN A 413 1.14 8.09 25.92
CA ASN A 413 1.73 8.45 24.63
C ASN A 413 1.02 7.67 23.50
N LEU A 414 0.20 8.36 22.69
CA LEU A 414 -0.52 7.76 21.56
C LEU A 414 0.41 7.04 20.56
N ALA A 415 1.69 7.44 20.47
CA ALA A 415 2.71 6.73 19.67
C ALA A 415 3.06 5.32 20.20
N THR A 416 2.86 5.08 21.50
CA THR A 416 3.09 3.78 22.16
C THR A 416 1.87 2.86 22.18
N ALA A 417 0.69 3.36 21.81
CA ALA A 417 -0.54 2.56 21.85
C ALA A 417 -0.55 1.31 20.94
N PRO A 418 0.12 1.29 19.76
CA PRO A 418 0.27 0.05 18.97
C PRO A 418 1.29 -0.93 19.59
N SER A 419 1.99 -0.54 20.64
CA SER A 419 3.02 -1.35 21.30
C SER A 419 2.40 -2.02 22.53
N ALA A 420 1.66 -3.11 22.35
CA ALA A 420 1.12 -3.85 23.48
C ALA A 420 2.27 -4.49 24.27
N MET A 421 2.53 -4.01 25.47
CA MET A 421 3.39 -4.69 26.43
C MET A 421 2.58 -5.84 27.04
N ARG A 422 2.65 -7.05 26.47
CA ARG A 422 2.11 -8.24 27.14
C ARG A 422 3.10 -8.69 28.22
N VAL A 423 2.69 -8.57 29.48
CA VAL A 423 3.42 -9.16 30.61
C VAL A 423 3.18 -10.67 30.58
N THR A 424 4.15 -11.45 30.13
CA THR A 424 4.22 -12.89 30.43
C THR A 424 5.00 -13.07 31.73
N GLY A 425 4.49 -13.91 32.62
CA GLY A 425 4.95 -14.03 34.01
C GLY A 425 6.45 -14.30 34.19
N GLU A 426 6.93 -13.85 35.36
CA GLU A 426 8.16 -14.16 36.09
C GLU A 426 9.46 -14.37 35.29
N GLY A 427 10.27 -13.32 35.20
CA GLY A 427 11.75 -13.43 35.12
C GLY A 427 12.39 -13.35 33.73
N GLU A 428 11.64 -13.39 32.63
CA GLU A 428 12.16 -13.13 31.29
C GLU A 428 11.85 -11.70 30.82
N VAL A 429 12.82 -11.06 30.17
CA VAL A 429 12.64 -9.73 29.54
C VAL A 429 11.48 -9.84 28.55
N ALA A 430 10.33 -9.25 28.89
CA ALA A 430 9.12 -9.30 28.09
C ALA A 430 9.44 -8.92 26.64
N LYS A 431 9.15 -9.83 25.71
CA LYS A 431 9.35 -9.61 24.28
C LYS A 431 8.31 -8.59 23.85
N VAL A 432 8.71 -7.32 23.73
CA VAL A 432 7.82 -6.24 23.27
C VAL A 432 7.34 -6.58 21.85
N GLU A 433 6.09 -7.03 21.74
CA GLU A 433 5.45 -7.36 20.48
C GLU A 433 4.84 -6.09 19.88
N LEU A 434 5.63 -5.41 19.05
CA LEU A 434 5.24 -4.16 18.43
C LEU A 434 4.26 -4.43 17.28
N THR A 435 3.12 -3.73 17.26
CA THR A 435 2.17 -3.82 16.15
C THR A 435 2.40 -2.72 15.12
N GLY A 436 2.24 -3.07 13.85
CA GLY A 436 2.17 -2.09 12.77
C GLY A 436 0.89 -1.24 12.85
N THR A 437 0.82 -0.14 12.12
CA THR A 437 -0.40 0.68 11.99
C THR A 437 -1.57 -0.08 11.36
N GLY A 438 -1.26 -1.10 10.56
CA GLY A 438 -2.23 -2.08 10.05
C GLY A 438 -2.68 -3.12 11.09
N GLY A 439 -2.12 -3.14 12.31
CA GLY A 439 -2.54 -4.00 13.41
C GLY A 439 -2.01 -5.43 13.39
N THR A 440 -0.88 -5.70 12.73
CA THR A 440 -0.17 -7.01 12.75
C THR A 440 1.06 -6.96 13.65
N ALA A 441 1.45 -8.11 14.21
CA ALA A 441 2.74 -8.27 14.89
C ALA A 441 3.87 -8.05 13.86
N LEU A 442 4.58 -6.93 13.98
CA LEU A 442 5.26 -6.32 12.84
C LEU A 442 6.45 -7.16 12.33
N LEU A 443 7.35 -7.59 13.22
CA LEU A 443 8.54 -8.35 12.83
C LEU A 443 8.23 -9.79 12.40
N PRO A 444 7.41 -10.57 13.12
CA PRO A 444 7.05 -11.92 12.67
C PRO A 444 6.38 -11.90 11.30
N PHE A 445 5.38 -11.01 11.11
CA PHE A 445 4.66 -10.87 9.85
C PHE A 445 5.58 -10.55 8.67
N LEU A 446 6.47 -9.57 8.80
CA LEU A 446 7.37 -9.17 7.71
C LEU A 446 8.44 -10.23 7.41
N LYS A 447 8.92 -10.94 8.43
CA LYS A 447 9.85 -12.06 8.23
C LYS A 447 9.18 -13.22 7.50
N GLU A 448 7.97 -13.58 7.93
CA GLU A 448 7.19 -14.62 7.29
C GLU A 448 6.90 -14.29 5.82
N SER A 449 6.43 -13.07 5.54
CA SER A 449 6.19 -12.60 4.17
C SER A 449 7.44 -12.70 3.28
N ARG A 450 8.63 -12.38 3.80
CA ARG A 450 9.91 -12.57 3.09
C ARG A 450 10.23 -14.05 2.88
N ASP A 451 10.06 -14.88 3.90
CA ASP A 451 10.41 -16.30 3.85
C ASP A 451 9.43 -17.07 2.94
N GLU A 452 8.17 -16.64 2.85
CA GLU A 452 7.19 -17.08 1.84
C GLU A 452 7.63 -16.74 0.41
N THR A 453 8.20 -15.55 0.18
CA THR A 453 8.77 -15.21 -1.13
C THR A 453 9.90 -16.14 -1.53
N ILE A 454 10.81 -16.45 -0.60
CA ILE A 454 11.93 -17.38 -0.87
C ILE A 454 11.38 -18.76 -1.22
N ARG A 455 10.43 -19.26 -0.42
CA ARG A 455 9.76 -20.56 -0.67
C ARG A 455 9.02 -20.61 -2.00
N ALA A 456 8.53 -19.48 -2.53
CA ALA A 456 7.92 -19.45 -3.86
C ALA A 456 8.93 -19.77 -4.97
N GLY A 457 10.20 -19.39 -4.81
CA GLY A 457 11.30 -19.71 -5.74
C GLY A 457 11.78 -21.16 -5.65
N GLU A 458 11.53 -21.83 -4.51
CA GLU A 458 11.82 -23.26 -4.29
C GLU A 458 10.76 -24.14 -4.99
N ILE A 459 10.72 -24.07 -6.33
CA ILE A 459 9.79 -24.90 -7.09
C ILE A 459 10.12 -26.38 -6.86
N THR A 460 9.12 -27.17 -6.47
CA THR A 460 9.26 -28.62 -6.26
C THR A 460 8.22 -29.36 -7.10
N CYS A 461 8.67 -30.27 -7.97
CA CYS A 461 7.75 -31.22 -8.62
C CYS A 461 7.21 -32.16 -7.53
N LYS A 462 5.93 -32.01 -7.18
CA LYS A 462 5.21 -32.96 -6.32
C LYS A 462 4.53 -34.05 -7.13
#